data_AF-A0A200QG03-F1
#
_entry.id   AF-A0A200QG03-F1
#
_cell.length_a   1.000
_cell.length_b   1.000
_cell.length_c   1.000
_cell.angle_alpha   90.00
_cell.angle_beta   90.00
_cell.angle_gamma   90.00
#
_symmetry.space_group_name_H-M   'P 1'
#
loop_
_entity.id
_entity.type
_entity.pdbx_description
1 polymer ?
#
loop_
_entity_poly.entity_id
_entity_poly.type
_entity_poly.pdbx_seq_one_letter_code
_entity_poly.pdbx_strand_id
1 'polypeptide(L)' 'MDSTFSGRLHHHVLPVAILWSLWLERNDKVFEDVEYFWEQIVDKIKVTAAIWVEGKEEFKGTSVEQIVSNWNLKFFDPP' A
#
# COMPACT_ATOMS: atom_id res chain seq x y z
N MET A 1 14.60 2.60 21.12
CA MET A 1 14.34 2.53 19.65
C MET A 1 12.84 2.44 19.52
N ASP A 2 12.21 3.54 19.09
CA ASP A 2 10.80 3.83 19.37
C ASP A 2 9.82 2.87 18.68
N SER A 3 8.99 2.24 19.50
CA SER A 3 7.91 1.32 19.17
C SER A 3 6.67 2.00 18.58
N THR A 4 6.73 3.28 18.20
CA THR A 4 5.56 4.09 17.82
C THR A 4 5.32 4.20 16.32
N PHE A 5 6.21 3.67 15.47
CA PHE A 5 6.05 3.77 14.01
C PHE A 5 5.22 2.61 13.41
N SER A 6 5.19 1.45 14.07
CA SER A 6 4.63 0.18 13.54
C SER A 6 3.10 0.15 13.39
N GLY A 7 2.38 1.17 13.86
CA GLY A 7 0.91 1.14 13.96
C GLY A 7 0.12 2.16 13.12
N ARG A 8 0.77 2.95 12.25
CA ARG A 8 0.14 4.18 11.69
C ARG A 8 0.05 4.29 10.18
N LEU A 9 -0.07 3.19 9.42
CA LEU A 9 -0.89 3.35 8.21
C LEU A 9 -2.28 3.68 8.73
N HIS A 10 -2.74 4.91 8.47
CA HIS A 10 -4.09 5.32 8.83
C HIS A 10 -5.05 4.18 8.46
N HIS A 11 -5.86 3.68 9.40
CA HIS A 11 -6.77 2.54 9.21
C HIS A 11 -7.69 2.71 7.98
N HIS A 12 -7.73 3.91 7.40
CA HIS A 12 -8.52 4.30 6.25
C HIS A 12 -7.72 4.22 4.93
N VAL A 13 -6.38 4.38 4.96
CA VAL A 13 -5.56 4.38 3.73
C VAL A 13 -5.52 2.99 3.10
N LEU A 14 -5.31 1.94 3.89
CA LEU A 14 -5.20 0.58 3.35
C LEU A 14 -6.51 0.12 2.68
N PRO A 15 -7.69 0.22 3.32
CA PRO A 15 -8.95 -0.13 2.67
C PRO A 15 -9.22 0.68 1.39
N VAL A 16 -8.91 1.99 1.40
CA VAL A 16 -9.13 2.84 0.21
C VAL A 16 -8.15 2.47 -0.90
N ALA A 17 -6.88 2.17 -0.58
CA ALA A 17 -5.89 1.72 -1.57
C ALA A 17 -6.27 0.36 -2.17
N ILE A 18 -6.83 -0.55 -1.37
CA ILE A 18 -7.37 -1.83 -1.86
C ILE A 18 -8.51 -1.59 -2.84
N LEU A 19 -9.53 -0.82 -2.43
CA LEU A 19 -10.70 -0.55 -3.27
C LEU A 19 -10.33 0.18 -4.56
N TRP A 20 -9.42 1.15 -4.47
CA TRP A 20 -8.93 1.88 -5.64
C TRP A 20 -8.17 0.97 -6.61
N SER A 21 -7.28 0.12 -6.09
CA SER A 21 -6.53 -0.81 -6.93
C SER A 21 -7.47 -1.79 -7.62
N LEU A 22 -8.42 -2.39 -6.90
CA LEU A 22 -9.42 -3.28 -7.49
C LEU A 22 -10.30 -2.60 -8.53
N TRP A 23 -10.64 -1.33 -8.34
CA TRP A 23 -11.37 -0.56 -9.33
C TRP A 23 -10.56 -0.36 -10.62
N LEU A 24 -9.26 -0.06 -10.51
CA LEU A 24 -8.35 0.02 -11.67
C LEU A 24 -8.25 -1.33 -12.38
N GLU A 25 -8.02 -2.42 -11.64
CA GLU A 25 -7.96 -3.78 -12.21
C GLU A 25 -9.23 -4.15 -12.98
N ARG A 26 -10.39 -3.83 -12.41
CA ARG A 26 -11.69 -4.05 -13.07
C ARG A 26 -11.82 -3.23 -14.34
N ASN A 27 -11.28 -2.02 -14.38
CA ASN A 27 -11.32 -1.18 -15.58
C ASN A 27 -10.37 -1.69 -16.65
N ASP A 28 -9.13 -2.02 -16.30
CA ASP A 28 -8.14 -2.59 -17.22
C ASP A 28 -8.71 -3.88 -17.87
N LYS A 29 -9.35 -4.75 -17.08
CA LYS A 29 -10.00 -5.96 -17.60
C LYS A 29 -11.16 -5.66 -18.57
N VAL A 30 -11.94 -4.62 -18.31
CA VAL A 30 -13.15 -4.32 -19.10
C VAL A 30 -12.84 -3.51 -20.36
N PHE A 31 -11.87 -2.60 -20.30
CA PHE A 31 -11.59 -1.65 -21.37
C PHE A 31 -10.35 -2.01 -22.18
N GLU A 32 -9.38 -2.71 -21.58
CA GLU A 32 -8.09 -3.05 -22.21
C GLU A 32 -7.89 -4.56 -22.38
N ASP A 33 -8.81 -5.40 -21.87
CA ASP A 33 -8.71 -6.87 -21.85
C ASP A 33 -7.41 -7.38 -21.18
N VAL A 34 -6.93 -6.61 -20.19
CA VAL A 34 -5.73 -6.94 -19.39
C VAL A 34 -6.14 -7.58 -18.08
N GLU A 35 -5.51 -8.69 -17.73
CA GLU A 35 -5.68 -9.37 -16.44
C GLU A 35 -4.32 -9.50 -15.74
N TYR A 36 -4.32 -9.23 -14.44
CA TYR A 36 -3.12 -9.24 -13.61
C TYR A 36 -3.14 -10.41 -12.63
N PHE A 37 -1.95 -10.92 -12.31
CA PHE A 37 -1.78 -11.90 -11.25
C PHE A 37 -2.01 -11.26 -9.88
N TRP A 38 -2.41 -12.08 -8.91
CA TRP A 38 -2.69 -11.64 -7.55
C TRP A 38 -1.52 -10.86 -6.93
N GLU A 39 -0.29 -11.31 -7.16
CA GLU A 39 0.93 -10.66 -6.66
C GLU A 39 1.07 -9.24 -7.21
N GLN A 40 0.74 -9.02 -8.48
CA GLN A 40 0.80 -7.69 -9.11
C GLN A 40 -0.25 -6.75 -8.52
N ILE A 41 -1.45 -7.26 -8.23
CA ILE A 41 -2.51 -6.48 -7.57
C ILE A 41 -2.07 -6.09 -6.16
N VAL A 42 -1.49 -7.03 -5.42
CA VAL A 42 -0.96 -6.79 -4.06
C VAL A 42 0.14 -5.72 -4.09
N ASP A 43 1.08 -5.81 -5.03
CA ASP A 43 2.16 -4.82 -5.13
C ASP A 43 1.64 -3.44 -5.53
N LYS A 44 0.63 -3.36 -6.42
CA LYS A 44 -0.07 -2.11 -6.77
C LYS A 44 -0.76 -1.48 -5.55
N ILE A 45 -1.36 -2.29 -4.68
CA ILE A 45 -1.96 -1.82 -3.42
C ILE A 45 -0.88 -1.24 -2.51
N LYS A 46 0.24 -1.94 -2.32
CA LYS A 46 1.35 -1.49 -1.45
C LYS A 46 1.92 -0.16 -1.92
N VAL A 47 2.19 -0.05 -3.22
CA VAL A 47 2.74 1.17 -3.83
C VAL A 47 1.74 2.32 -3.72
N THR A 48 0.46 2.08 -4.03
CA THR A 48 -0.60 3.10 -3.91
C THR A 48 -0.71 3.63 -2.49
N ALA A 49 -0.76 2.73 -1.51
CA ALA A 49 -0.81 3.11 -0.10
C ALA A 49 0.44 3.87 0.33
N ALA A 50 1.63 3.44 -0.09
CA ALA A 50 2.90 4.09 0.21
C ALA A 50 2.96 5.52 -0.37
N ILE A 51 2.56 5.71 -1.64
CA ILE A 51 2.50 7.03 -2.28
C ILE A 51 1.52 7.95 -1.54
N TRP A 52 0.37 7.45 -1.11
CA TRP A 52 -0.63 8.27 -0.43
C TRP A 52 -0.27 8.70 0.99
N VAL A 53 0.72 8.05 1.60
CA VAL A 53 1.28 8.45 2.90
C VAL A 53 2.63 9.14 2.77
N GLU A 54 3.28 9.06 1.61
CA GLU A 54 4.53 9.76 1.33
C GLU A 54 4.36 11.27 1.55
N GLY A 55 5.31 11.87 2.27
CA GLY A 55 5.28 13.30 2.57
C GLY A 55 4.37 13.72 3.72
N LYS A 56 3.55 12.82 4.28
CA LYS A 56 2.90 13.08 5.58
C LYS A 56 3.94 13.17 6.67
N GLU A 57 3.68 14.01 7.68
CA GLU A 57 4.62 14.26 8.77
C GLU A 57 5.07 12.97 9.46
N GLU A 58 4.16 11.99 9.59
CA GLU A 58 4.45 10.69 10.19
C GLU A 58 5.37 9.80 9.34
N PHE A 59 5.52 10.07 8.04
CA PHE A 59 6.34 9.29 7.11
C PHE A 59 7.50 10.10 6.53
N LYS A 60 7.76 11.29 7.09
CA LYS A 60 8.82 12.19 6.65
C LYS A 60 10.18 11.51 6.68
N GLY A 61 10.90 11.58 5.56
CA GLY A 61 12.22 10.94 5.42
C GLY A 61 12.19 9.44 5.13
N THR A 62 11.01 8.83 4.95
CA THR A 62 10.86 7.46 4.45
C THR A 62 10.45 7.51 2.98
N SER A 63 11.21 6.84 2.11
CA SER A 63 10.85 6.70 0.69
C SER A 63 9.77 5.64 0.47
N VAL A 64 9.03 5.73 -0.64
CA VAL A 64 8.07 4.70 -1.08
C VAL A 64 8.71 3.31 -1.12
N GLU A 65 9.93 3.20 -1.65
CA GLU A 65 10.68 1.94 -1.71
C GLU A 65 10.88 1.35 -0.31
N GLN A 66 11.33 2.17 0.65
CA GLN A 66 11.51 1.72 2.03
C GLN A 66 10.19 1.30 2.71
N ILE A 67 9.05 1.91 2.35
CA ILE A 67 7.73 1.51 2.86
C ILE A 67 7.33 0.15 2.29
N VAL A 68 7.51 -0.05 0.99
CA VAL A 68 7.13 -1.29 0.29
C VAL A 68 8.05 -2.46 0.66
N SER A 69 9.36 -2.24 0.74
CA SER A 69 10.32 -3.30 1.10
C SER A 69 10.20 -3.76 2.55
N ASN A 70 9.76 -2.88 3.45
CA ASN A 70 9.56 -3.20 4.87
C ASN A 70 8.10 -3.52 5.21
N TRP A 71 7.25 -3.81 4.22
CA TRP A 71 5.81 -3.95 4.40
C TRP A 71 5.43 -4.94 5.51
N ASN A 72 6.06 -6.12 5.54
CA ASN A 72 5.78 -7.15 6.55
C ASN A 72 6.23 -6.74 7.95
N LEU A 73 7.33 -5.99 8.08
CA LEU A 73 7.86 -5.52 9.36
C LEU A 73 7.13 -4.27 9.90
N LYS A 74 6.38 -3.59 9.04
CA LYS A 74 5.72 -2.30 9.34
C LYS A 74 4.21 -2.40 9.52
N PHE A 75 3.58 -3.48 9.03
CA PHE A 75 2.12 -3.61 8.99
C PHE A 75 1.58 -4.94 9.53
N PHE A 76 2.44 -5.89 9.89
CA PHE A 76 2.04 -7.18 10.42
C PHE A 76 2.85 -7.46 11.69
N ASP A 77 2.29 -7.13 12.87
CA ASP A 77 2.68 -7.83 14.09
C ASP A 77 1.88 -9.13 14.12
N PRO A 78 2.51 -10.31 13.91
CA PRO A 78 1.84 -11.56 14.25
C PRO A 78 1.59 -11.60 15.78
N PRO A 79 0.49 -12.22 16.23
CA PRO A 79 0.15 -12.32 17.65
C PRO A 79 1.21 -13.04 18.49
#